data_AF-A0A512DN33-F1
#
_entry.id   AF-A0A512DN33-F1
#
_cell.length_a   1.000
_cell.length_b   1.000
_cell.length_c   1.000
_cell.angle_alpha   90.00
_cell.angle_beta   90.00
_cell.angle_gamma   90.00
#
_symmetry.space_group_name_H-M   'P 1'
#
loop_
_entity.id
_entity.type
_entity.pdbx_description
1 polymer ?
#
loop_
_entity_poly.entity_id
_entity_poly.type
_entity_poly.pdbx_seq_one_letter_code
_entity_poly.pdbx_strand_id
1 'polypeptide(L)'
;MPASATPAPSPRRLLPRQELFAFHASRGASLAQASRLAGYSPQGARQRGSVLMANSDIRLRVEEFRREWMAERDASIAEAVEETGKVVEMAIRLERPTAALMAIELKLKLRGFIHDRRFTLYTDSPDDDLSTCLFDPREDEDPPLEDLSAEDPPEAPLPSAETPSPNQPAAAPAPAKPASILRIPPVPPRALEAFGIDPKDFPTVCPAEPGGNRST
;
A
#
# COMPACT_ATOMS: atom_id res chain seq x y z
N MET A 1 -34.05 7.85 -42.13
CA MET A 1 -33.23 6.71 -41.67
C MET A 1 -32.95 6.91 -40.19
N PRO A 2 -33.73 6.31 -39.27
CA PRO A 2 -33.42 6.38 -37.85
C PRO A 2 -32.19 5.54 -37.55
N ALA A 3 -31.19 6.13 -36.90
CA ALA A 3 -29.98 5.45 -36.45
C ALA A 3 -30.36 4.47 -35.32
N SER A 4 -30.14 3.17 -35.55
CA SER A 4 -30.29 2.14 -34.54
C SER A 4 -29.30 2.41 -33.41
N ALA A 5 -29.79 2.72 -32.22
CA ALA A 5 -29.00 2.86 -31.03
C ALA A 5 -28.43 1.48 -30.65
N THR A 6 -27.11 1.34 -30.71
CA THR A 6 -26.41 0.15 -30.22
C THR A 6 -26.71 -0.01 -28.72
N PRO A 7 -27.17 -1.19 -28.25
CA PRO A 7 -27.42 -1.41 -26.83
C PRO A 7 -26.11 -1.24 -26.06
N ALA A 8 -26.17 -0.48 -24.96
CA ALA A 8 -25.01 -0.25 -24.10
C ALA A 8 -24.47 -1.60 -23.58
N PRO A 9 -23.14 -1.80 -23.60
CA PRO A 9 -22.55 -3.04 -23.09
C PRO A 9 -22.88 -3.18 -21.61
N SER A 10 -23.51 -4.30 -21.26
CA SER A 10 -23.75 -4.67 -19.86
C SER A 10 -22.42 -4.85 -19.13
N PRO A 11 -22.25 -4.31 -17.92
CA PRO A 11 -20.98 -4.40 -17.18
C PRO A 11 -20.61 -5.88 -17.02
N ARG A 12 -19.39 -6.24 -17.42
CA ARG A 12 -18.90 -7.62 -17.30
C ARG A 12 -18.80 -7.96 -15.82
N ARG A 13 -19.27 -9.16 -15.46
CA ARG A 13 -19.18 -9.64 -14.07
C ARG A 13 -17.72 -9.92 -13.74
N LEU A 14 -17.22 -9.27 -12.69
CA LEU A 14 -15.84 -9.45 -12.24
C LEU A 14 -15.64 -10.84 -11.64
N LEU A 15 -14.41 -11.35 -11.76
CA LEU A 15 -14.00 -12.59 -11.10
C LEU A 15 -13.92 -12.37 -9.58
N PRO A 16 -14.14 -13.40 -8.73
CA PRO A 16 -14.11 -13.25 -7.27
C PRO A 16 -12.81 -12.62 -6.73
N ARG A 17 -11.65 -12.94 -7.31
CA ARG A 17 -10.36 -12.33 -6.93
C ARG A 17 -10.27 -10.85 -7.32
N GLN A 18 -10.85 -10.47 -8.45
CA GLN A 18 -10.90 -9.06 -8.89
C GLN A 18 -11.82 -8.25 -7.98
N GLU A 19 -12.92 -8.84 -7.50
CA GLU A 19 -13.78 -8.19 -6.50
C GLU A 19 -13.05 -7.98 -5.16
N LEU A 20 -12.32 -8.99 -4.68
CA LEU A 20 -11.50 -8.85 -3.46
C LEU A 20 -10.41 -7.78 -3.62
N PHE A 21 -9.75 -7.75 -4.77
CA PHE A 21 -8.79 -6.69 -5.09
C PHE A 21 -9.44 -5.30 -5.05
N ALA A 22 -10.57 -5.14 -5.73
CA ALA A 22 -11.32 -3.88 -5.75
C ALA A 22 -11.75 -3.45 -4.34
N PHE A 23 -12.22 -4.39 -3.53
CA PHE A 23 -12.58 -4.17 -2.13
C PHE A 23 -11.41 -3.63 -1.30
N HIS A 24 -10.24 -4.28 -1.34
CA HIS A 24 -9.08 -3.81 -0.57
C HIS A 24 -8.54 -2.47 -1.08
N ALA A 25 -8.47 -2.27 -2.40
CA ALA A 25 -8.04 -1.01 -2.99
C ALA A 25 -8.98 0.16 -2.62
N SER A 26 -10.30 -0.09 -2.56
CA SER A 26 -11.29 0.93 -2.19
C SER A 26 -11.11 1.44 -0.76
N ARG A 27 -10.64 0.57 0.16
CA ARG A 27 -10.36 0.91 1.56
C ARG A 27 -9.02 1.62 1.77
N GLY A 28 -8.21 1.74 0.72
CA GLY A 28 -6.93 2.46 0.75
C GLY A 28 -5.69 1.56 0.80
N ALA A 29 -5.82 0.24 0.56
CA ALA A 29 -4.65 -0.61 0.39
C ALA A 29 -3.84 -0.18 -0.84
N SER A 30 -2.51 -0.30 -0.77
CA SER A 30 -1.66 -0.13 -1.96
C SER A 30 -1.98 -1.21 -3.01
N LEU A 31 -1.66 -0.96 -4.29
CA LEU A 31 -1.97 -1.95 -5.36
C LEU A 31 -1.30 -3.31 -5.12
N ALA A 32 -0.07 -3.30 -4.60
CA ALA A 32 0.64 -4.53 -4.24
C ALA A 32 -0.06 -5.24 -3.07
N GLN A 33 -0.41 -4.50 -2.01
CA GLN A 33 -1.09 -5.06 -0.85
C GLN A 33 -2.47 -5.60 -1.20
N ALA A 34 -3.26 -4.86 -1.97
CA ALA A 34 -4.57 -5.30 -2.45
C ALA A 34 -4.45 -6.58 -3.29
N SER A 35 -3.43 -6.69 -4.14
CA SER A 35 -3.21 -7.89 -4.97
C SER A 35 -2.88 -9.11 -4.12
N ARG A 36 -1.99 -8.96 -3.12
CA ARG A 36 -1.67 -10.04 -2.17
C ARG A 36 -2.89 -10.48 -1.37
N LEU A 37 -3.65 -9.52 -0.84
CA LEU A 37 -4.87 -9.81 -0.08
C LEU A 37 -5.95 -10.48 -0.93
N ALA A 38 -5.97 -10.22 -2.24
CA ALA A 38 -6.84 -10.89 -3.21
C ALA A 38 -6.34 -12.29 -3.62
N GLY A 39 -5.19 -12.73 -3.13
CA GLY A 39 -4.61 -14.04 -3.41
C GLY A 39 -3.87 -14.14 -4.75
N TYR A 40 -3.35 -13.02 -5.28
CA TYR A 40 -2.36 -13.04 -6.36
C TYR A 40 -0.95 -13.28 -5.80
N SER A 41 -0.04 -13.73 -6.66
CA SER A 41 1.36 -13.95 -6.28
C SER A 41 1.97 -12.68 -5.66
N PRO A 42 2.72 -12.82 -4.56
CA PRO A 42 3.49 -11.72 -3.99
C PRO A 42 4.57 -11.21 -4.96
N GLN A 43 5.14 -12.10 -5.79
CA GLN A 43 6.12 -11.74 -6.82
C GLN A 43 5.41 -11.00 -7.96
N GLY A 44 5.67 -9.71 -8.09
CA GLY A 44 5.01 -8.89 -9.10
C GLY A 44 3.60 -8.44 -8.73
N ALA A 45 3.16 -8.59 -7.47
CA ALA A 45 1.87 -8.07 -6.98
C ALA A 45 1.63 -6.60 -7.36
N ARG A 46 2.68 -5.78 -7.36
CA ARG A 46 2.61 -4.37 -7.80
C ARG A 46 2.29 -4.24 -9.29
N GLN A 47 2.95 -5.02 -10.15
CA GLN A 47 2.70 -5.03 -11.59
C GLN A 47 1.30 -5.59 -11.88
N ARG A 48 0.92 -6.69 -11.23
CA ARG A 48 -0.42 -7.29 -11.33
C ARG A 48 -1.50 -6.29 -10.93
N GLY A 49 -1.34 -5.62 -9.79
CA GLY A 49 -2.26 -4.57 -9.33
C GLY A 49 -2.37 -3.40 -10.31
N SER A 50 -1.26 -3.01 -10.95
CA SER A 50 -1.27 -2.00 -12.03
C SER A 50 -2.08 -2.47 -13.24
N VAL A 51 -1.88 -3.72 -13.68
CA VAL A 51 -2.64 -4.33 -14.79
C VAL A 51 -4.13 -4.42 -14.45
N LEU A 52 -4.49 -4.81 -13.23
CA LEU A 52 -5.88 -4.85 -12.79
C LEU A 52 -6.52 -3.46 -12.80
N MET A 53 -5.80 -2.41 -12.38
CA MET A 53 -6.30 -1.03 -12.44
C MET A 53 -6.35 -0.43 -13.85
N ALA A 54 -5.69 -1.05 -14.84
CA ALA A 54 -5.87 -0.66 -16.24
C ALA A 54 -7.27 -1.04 -16.76
N ASN A 55 -7.91 -2.04 -16.16
CA ASN A 55 -9.27 -2.45 -16.51
C ASN A 55 -10.31 -1.45 -15.95
N SER A 56 -11.15 -0.88 -16.84
CA SER A 56 -12.18 0.08 -16.47
C SER A 56 -13.21 -0.47 -15.49
N ASP A 57 -13.59 -1.73 -15.62
CA ASP A 57 -14.65 -2.34 -14.82
C ASP A 57 -14.19 -2.50 -13.36
N ILE A 58 -12.92 -2.88 -13.17
CA ILE A 58 -12.30 -2.97 -11.84
C ILE A 58 -12.24 -1.59 -11.19
N ARG A 59 -11.84 -0.55 -11.92
CA ARG A 59 -11.81 0.83 -11.38
C ARG A 59 -13.19 1.33 -10.97
N LEU A 60 -14.21 1.10 -11.81
CA LEU A 60 -15.58 1.47 -11.48
C LEU A 60 -16.04 0.77 -10.20
N ARG A 61 -15.71 -0.52 -10.06
CA ARG A 61 -16.03 -1.28 -8.86
C ARG A 61 -15.33 -0.76 -7.60
N VAL A 62 -14.07 -0.31 -7.72
CA VAL A 62 -13.34 0.34 -6.62
C VAL A 62 -14.03 1.62 -6.17
N GLU A 63 -14.50 2.45 -7.10
CA GLU A 63 -15.20 3.70 -6.77
C GLU A 63 -16.60 3.46 -6.19
N GLU A 64 -17.29 2.39 -6.60
CA GLU A 64 -18.53 1.95 -5.94
C GLU A 64 -18.29 1.61 -4.48
N PHE A 65 -17.35 0.70 -4.20
CA PHE A 65 -17.02 0.34 -2.82
C PHE A 65 -16.50 1.53 -2.02
N ARG A 66 -15.74 2.44 -2.63
CA ARG A 66 -15.26 3.65 -1.95
C ARG A 66 -16.43 4.54 -1.54
N ARG A 67 -17.41 4.75 -2.40
CA ARG A 67 -18.61 5.55 -2.07
C ARG A 67 -19.41 4.92 -0.94
N GLU A 68 -19.64 3.61 -1.00
CA GLU A 68 -20.33 2.86 0.05
C GLU A 68 -19.59 2.99 1.39
N TRP A 69 -18.28 2.76 1.38
CA TRP A 69 -17.44 2.84 2.57
C TRP A 69 -17.36 4.26 3.15
N MET A 70 -17.24 5.29 2.31
CA MET A 70 -17.23 6.68 2.77
C MET A 70 -18.57 7.06 3.40
N ALA A 71 -19.70 6.63 2.82
CA ALA A 71 -21.01 6.89 3.40
C ALA A 71 -21.20 6.20 4.77
N GLU A 72 -20.78 4.94 4.90
CA GLU A 72 -20.79 4.21 6.16
C GLU A 72 -19.89 4.88 7.20
N ARG A 73 -18.66 5.23 6.79
CA ARG A 73 -17.67 5.90 7.65
C ARG A 73 -18.17 7.27 8.13
N ASP A 74 -18.76 8.06 7.25
CA ASP A 74 -19.27 9.40 7.60
C ASP A 74 -20.40 9.29 8.63
N ALA A 75 -21.27 8.28 8.50
CA ALA A 75 -22.30 7.99 9.49
C ALA A 75 -21.70 7.60 10.85
N SER A 76 -20.72 6.69 10.87
CA SER A 76 -20.03 6.29 12.11
C SER A 76 -19.27 7.45 12.76
N ILE A 77 -18.63 8.32 11.97
CA ILE A 77 -17.94 9.51 12.49
C ILE A 77 -18.94 10.49 13.10
N ALA A 78 -20.10 10.70 12.46
CA ALA A 78 -21.15 11.56 12.99
C ALA A 78 -21.65 11.08 14.36
N GLU A 79 -21.93 9.78 14.50
CA GLU A 79 -22.33 9.17 15.77
C GLU A 79 -21.25 9.34 16.86
N ALA A 80 -19.99 9.01 16.56
CA ALA A 80 -18.89 9.17 17.51
C ALA A 80 -18.68 10.63 17.96
N VAL A 81 -18.90 11.59 17.06
CA VAL A 81 -18.83 13.03 17.35
C VAL A 81 -19.96 13.46 18.29
N GLU A 82 -21.16 12.92 18.15
CA GLU A 82 -22.29 13.17 19.06
C GLU A 82 -22.02 12.58 20.45
N GLU A 83 -21.57 11.33 20.52
CA GLU A 83 -21.21 10.67 21.79
C GLU A 83 -20.12 11.43 22.54
N THR A 84 -19.06 11.85 21.83
CA THR A 84 -17.99 12.65 22.40
C THR A 84 -18.52 13.99 22.93
N GLY A 85 -19.53 14.57 22.27
CA GLY A 85 -20.23 15.76 22.76
C GLY A 85 -20.87 15.55 24.14
N LYS A 86 -21.55 14.42 24.33
CA LYS A 86 -22.16 14.05 25.64
C LYS A 86 -21.08 13.88 26.72
N VAL A 87 -19.92 13.33 26.38
CA VAL A 87 -18.78 13.21 27.30
C VAL A 87 -18.24 14.58 27.72
N VAL A 88 -18.13 15.54 26.78
CA VAL A 88 -17.73 16.92 27.09
C VAL A 88 -18.70 17.56 28.09
N GLU A 89 -20.01 17.46 27.84
CA GLU A 89 -21.03 18.00 28.75
C GLU A 89 -20.96 17.36 30.15
N MET A 90 -20.77 16.04 30.21
CA MET A 90 -20.60 15.32 31.48
C MET A 90 -19.35 15.77 32.23
N ALA A 91 -18.21 15.93 31.54
CA ALA A 91 -16.96 16.36 32.14
C ALA A 91 -17.06 17.80 32.69
N ILE A 92 -17.75 18.69 31.98
CA ILE A 92 -18.03 20.06 32.45
C ILE A 92 -18.91 20.02 33.71
N ARG A 93 -19.99 19.23 33.70
CA ARG A 93 -20.91 19.09 34.83
C ARG A 93 -20.22 18.56 36.10
N LEU A 94 -19.25 17.68 35.93
CA LEU A 94 -18.46 17.09 37.02
C LEU A 94 -17.22 17.92 37.39
N GLU A 95 -17.07 19.12 36.82
CA GLU A 95 -15.93 20.02 37.05
C GLU A 95 -14.56 19.35 36.80
N ARG A 96 -14.49 18.54 35.73
CA ARG A 96 -13.26 17.86 35.29
C ARG A 96 -12.70 18.52 34.02
N PRO A 97 -12.02 19.68 34.12
CA PRO A 97 -11.61 20.46 32.94
C PRO A 97 -10.64 19.72 32.03
N THR A 98 -9.69 18.96 32.59
CA THR A 98 -8.75 18.16 31.79
C THR A 98 -9.46 17.11 30.93
N ALA A 99 -10.49 16.45 31.49
CA ALA A 99 -11.28 15.47 30.74
C ALA A 99 -12.10 16.12 29.63
N ALA A 100 -12.67 17.30 29.89
CA ALA A 100 -13.38 18.07 28.87
C ALA A 100 -12.44 18.47 27.71
N LEU A 101 -11.22 18.93 28.01
CA LEU A 101 -10.23 19.29 26.98
C LEU A 101 -9.83 18.09 26.11
N MET A 102 -9.58 16.92 26.73
CA MET A 102 -9.23 15.69 25.98
C MET A 102 -10.39 15.23 25.08
N ALA A 103 -11.64 15.31 25.55
CA ALA A 103 -12.81 14.98 24.74
C ALA A 103 -13.01 15.97 23.58
N ILE A 104 -12.75 17.28 23.80
CA ILE A 104 -12.75 18.28 22.73
C ILE A 104 -11.66 17.98 21.69
N GLU A 105 -10.44 17.66 22.12
CA GLU A 105 -9.34 17.28 21.22
C GLU A 105 -9.73 16.06 20.38
N LEU A 106 -10.28 15.02 21.00
CA LEU A 106 -10.74 13.81 20.29
C LEU A 106 -11.83 14.15 19.27
N LYS A 107 -12.79 15.00 19.61
CA LYS A 107 -13.84 15.47 18.68
C LYS A 107 -13.24 16.20 17.47
N LEU A 108 -12.19 17.01 17.67
CA LEU A 108 -11.49 17.69 16.59
C LEU A 108 -10.68 16.72 15.71
N LYS A 109 -10.09 15.67 16.29
CA LYS A 109 -9.43 14.59 15.54
C LYS A 109 -10.42 13.82 14.68
N LEU A 110 -11.58 13.44 15.22
CA LEU A 110 -12.63 12.72 14.48
C LEU A 110 -13.14 13.52 13.28
N ARG A 111 -13.25 14.85 13.42
CA ARG A 111 -13.66 15.74 12.33
C ARG A 111 -12.54 16.04 11.32
N GLY A 112 -11.32 15.58 11.56
CA GLY A 112 -10.17 15.81 10.68
C GLY A 112 -9.55 17.21 10.77
N PHE A 113 -9.91 18.04 11.76
CA PHE A 113 -9.22 19.31 12.00
C PHE A 113 -7.79 19.08 12.50
N ILE A 114 -7.61 18.05 13.33
CA ILE A 114 -6.30 17.62 13.83
C ILE A 114 -5.97 16.29 13.15
N HIS A 115 -4.83 16.27 12.45
CA HIS A 115 -4.34 15.06 11.80
C HIS A 115 -3.54 14.23 12.81
N ASP A 116 -3.98 13.01 13.08
CA ASP A 116 -3.24 12.06 13.91
C ASP A 116 -2.70 10.92 13.03
N ARG A 117 -1.37 10.91 12.85
CA ARG A 117 -0.67 9.94 12.00
C ARG A 117 -0.81 8.49 12.48
N ARG A 118 -1.26 8.28 13.72
CA ARG A 118 -1.39 6.94 14.30
C ARG A 118 -2.64 6.19 13.83
N PHE A 119 -3.59 6.86 13.16
CA PHE A 119 -4.91 6.31 12.86
C PHE A 119 -5.13 5.92 11.38
N THR A 120 -4.08 5.59 10.63
CA THR A 120 -4.25 5.10 9.25
C THR A 120 -4.58 3.60 9.24
N LEU A 121 -5.70 3.21 8.61
CA LEU A 121 -6.16 1.81 8.51
C LEU A 121 -5.15 0.93 7.75
N TYR A 122 -4.55 1.51 6.72
CA TYR A 122 -3.40 0.95 6.05
C TYR A 122 -2.22 1.72 6.60
N THR A 123 -1.25 0.99 7.14
CA THR A 123 0.06 1.56 7.41
C THR A 123 0.59 2.14 6.09
N ASP A 124 1.41 3.18 6.18
CA ASP A 124 2.34 3.51 5.08
C ASP A 124 3.23 2.27 4.93
N SER A 125 2.76 1.30 4.15
CA SER A 125 3.27 -0.07 4.22
C SER A 125 4.67 -0.08 3.62
N PRO A 126 5.70 -0.47 4.40
CA PRO A 126 7.05 -0.66 3.90
C PRO A 126 7.18 -1.92 3.02
N ASP A 127 6.10 -2.49 2.50
CA ASP A 127 6.10 -3.56 1.49
C ASP A 127 6.51 -3.08 0.07
N ASP A 128 7.34 -2.03 -0.01
CA ASP A 128 8.35 -1.85 -1.06
C ASP A 128 9.66 -2.60 -0.70
N ASP A 129 9.85 -3.09 0.52
CA ASP A 129 11.10 -3.74 0.99
C ASP A 129 10.97 -5.28 0.99
N LEU A 130 10.99 -5.85 -0.22
CA LEU A 130 10.87 -7.29 -0.51
C LEU A 130 12.11 -8.12 -0.08
N SER A 131 13.03 -7.55 0.70
CA SER A 131 14.33 -8.14 0.99
C SER A 131 14.31 -9.33 1.96
N THR A 132 13.18 -9.61 2.61
CA THR A 132 13.09 -10.65 3.66
C THR A 132 12.31 -11.90 3.29
N CYS A 133 11.65 -11.95 2.12
CA CYS A 133 10.86 -13.12 1.77
C CYS A 133 11.65 -14.11 0.91
N LEU A 134 12.02 -15.25 1.51
CA LEU A 134 12.65 -16.37 0.82
C LEU A 134 11.54 -17.23 0.17
N PHE A 135 11.14 -16.89 -1.06
CA PHE A 135 10.06 -17.58 -1.76
C PHE A 135 10.57 -18.71 -2.66
N ASP A 136 9.82 -19.82 -2.68
CA ASP A 136 10.03 -20.96 -3.56
C ASP A 136 9.47 -20.64 -4.95
N PRO A 137 10.30 -20.57 -6.01
CA PRO A 137 9.88 -20.20 -7.37
C PRO A 137 8.77 -21.06 -7.97
N ARG A 138 8.50 -22.26 -7.41
CA ARG A 138 7.49 -23.17 -7.95
C ARG A 138 6.06 -22.88 -7.49
N GLU A 139 5.87 -22.16 -6.39
CA GLU A 139 4.53 -21.78 -5.91
C GLU A 139 4.03 -20.46 -6.51
N ASP A 140 4.90 -19.73 -7.21
CA ASP A 140 4.67 -18.34 -7.65
C ASP A 140 4.17 -18.17 -9.10
N GLU A 141 3.88 -19.27 -9.81
CA GLU A 141 3.23 -19.15 -11.11
C GLU A 141 1.73 -18.88 -10.94
N ASP A 142 1.40 -17.59 -10.89
CA ASP A 142 0.01 -17.14 -11.03
C ASP A 142 -0.58 -17.71 -12.34
N PRO A 143 -1.82 -18.21 -12.33
CA PRO A 143 -2.47 -18.62 -13.56
C PRO A 143 -2.47 -17.44 -14.55
N PRO A 144 -2.30 -17.73 -15.86
CA PRO A 144 -2.41 -16.72 -16.89
C PRO A 144 -3.68 -15.92 -16.66
N LEU A 145 -3.58 -14.58 -16.71
CA LEU A 145 -4.79 -13.79 -16.86
C LEU A 145 -5.37 -14.25 -18.18
N GLU A 146 -6.53 -14.90 -18.14
CA GLU A 146 -7.29 -15.14 -19.35
C GLU A 146 -7.40 -13.78 -20.05
N ASP A 147 -6.80 -13.67 -21.24
CA ASP A 147 -6.81 -12.45 -22.04
C ASP A 147 -8.27 -12.11 -22.34
N LEU A 148 -8.86 -11.22 -21.54
CA LEU A 148 -10.23 -10.74 -21.70
C LEU A 148 -10.45 -9.90 -22.99
N SER A 149 -9.44 -9.90 -23.87
CA SER A 149 -9.38 -9.28 -25.20
C SER A 149 -9.44 -10.28 -26.36
N ALA A 150 -9.40 -11.60 -26.11
CA ALA A 150 -9.61 -12.58 -27.17
C ALA A 150 -11.11 -12.79 -27.39
N GLU A 151 -11.71 -11.91 -28.19
CA GLU A 151 -12.83 -12.33 -29.02
C GLU A 151 -12.34 -13.47 -29.91
N ASP A 152 -13.07 -14.58 -29.93
CA ASP A 152 -12.92 -15.65 -30.92
C ASP A 152 -12.91 -15.05 -32.34
N PRO A 153 -11.82 -15.14 -33.12
CA PRO A 153 -11.94 -15.06 -34.56
C PRO A 153 -12.55 -16.39 -35.05
N PRO A 154 -13.57 -16.38 -35.93
CA PRO A 154 -14.10 -17.60 -36.50
C PRO A 154 -12.98 -18.36 -37.24
N GLU A 155 -12.82 -19.60 -36.80
CA GLU A 155 -12.03 -20.68 -37.33
C GLU A 155 -12.05 -20.73 -38.88
N ALA A 156 -10.95 -20.30 -39.50
CA ALA A 156 -10.64 -20.64 -40.88
C ALA A 156 -9.58 -21.76 -40.86
N PRO A 157 -9.87 -22.97 -41.38
CA PRO A 157 -8.89 -24.03 -41.41
C PRO A 157 -7.91 -23.84 -42.59
N LEU A 158 -6.75 -24.50 -42.43
CA LEU A 158 -5.76 -24.96 -43.43
C LEU A 158 -4.36 -24.30 -43.30
N PRO A 159 -3.27 -24.99 -43.70
CA PRO A 159 -2.83 -26.33 -43.31
C PRO A 159 -1.33 -26.37 -42.91
N SER A 160 -0.93 -27.44 -42.24
CA SER A 160 0.43 -27.78 -41.80
C SER A 160 1.49 -27.86 -42.91
N ALA A 161 2.69 -27.36 -42.65
CA ALA A 161 4.00 -27.85 -43.13
C ALA A 161 5.11 -27.12 -42.34
N GLU A 162 5.82 -27.77 -41.41
CA GLU A 162 7.10 -28.48 -41.57
C GLU A 162 8.30 -27.73 -40.95
N THR A 163 8.66 -28.18 -39.74
CA THR A 163 10.02 -28.54 -39.25
C THR A 163 11.16 -27.50 -39.11
N PRO A 164 12.15 -27.81 -38.23
CA PRO A 164 12.88 -26.83 -37.41
C PRO A 164 14.24 -26.45 -37.99
N SER A 165 14.81 -25.35 -37.50
CA SER A 165 16.23 -25.05 -37.67
C SER A 165 16.87 -24.64 -36.34
N PRO A 166 17.88 -25.38 -35.86
CA PRO A 166 18.67 -25.05 -34.68
C PRO A 166 19.95 -24.31 -35.09
N ASN A 167 20.24 -23.14 -34.50
CA ASN A 167 21.63 -22.78 -34.13
C ASN A 167 21.77 -21.40 -33.45
N GLN A 168 22.50 -21.43 -32.33
CA GLN A 168 23.48 -20.44 -31.84
C GLN A 168 23.01 -19.16 -31.11
N PRO A 169 23.87 -18.57 -30.25
CA PRO A 169 24.53 -19.18 -29.09
C PRO A 169 24.43 -18.31 -27.82
N ALA A 170 24.81 -18.91 -26.69
CA ALA A 170 24.81 -18.34 -25.35
C ALA A 170 25.42 -16.92 -25.25
N ALA A 171 24.61 -15.98 -24.74
CA ALA A 171 25.09 -14.69 -24.25
C ALA A 171 25.65 -14.86 -22.83
N ALA A 172 26.94 -14.57 -22.67
CA ALA A 172 27.63 -14.57 -21.39
C ALA A 172 27.05 -13.50 -20.43
N PRO A 173 26.98 -13.78 -19.11
CA PRO A 173 26.55 -12.79 -18.13
C PRO A 173 27.63 -11.72 -17.94
N ALA A 174 27.23 -10.45 -18.08
CA ALA A 174 28.06 -9.30 -17.79
C ALA A 174 28.39 -9.22 -16.28
N PRO A 175 29.60 -8.77 -15.90
CA PRO A 175 30.01 -8.66 -14.50
C PRO A 175 29.22 -7.57 -13.77
N ALA A 176 28.80 -7.92 -12.54
CA ALA A 176 28.09 -7.06 -11.60
C ALA A 176 28.87 -5.75 -11.32
N LYS A 177 28.16 -4.62 -11.44
CA LYS A 177 28.63 -3.32 -10.98
C LYS A 177 28.69 -3.33 -9.43
N PRO A 178 29.81 -2.92 -8.80
CA PRO A 178 29.87 -2.84 -7.34
C PRO A 178 28.94 -1.75 -6.82
N ALA A 179 28.23 -2.07 -5.74
CA ALA A 179 27.31 -1.19 -5.03
C ALA A 179 27.98 0.12 -4.64
N SER A 180 27.33 1.23 -5.00
CA SER A 180 27.73 2.57 -4.59
C SER A 180 27.53 2.69 -3.07
N ILE A 181 28.62 2.75 -2.31
CA ILE A 181 28.57 3.11 -0.90
C ILE A 181 28.05 4.55 -0.80
N LEU A 182 26.81 4.70 -0.33
CA LEU A 182 26.20 5.98 0.03
C LEU A 182 27.03 6.62 1.16
N ARG A 183 27.96 7.49 0.79
CA ARG A 183 28.63 8.38 1.74
C ARG A 183 27.62 9.43 2.20
N ILE A 184 27.11 9.26 3.41
CA ILE A 184 26.33 10.28 4.10
C ILE A 184 27.24 11.51 4.28
N PRO A 185 26.86 12.70 3.78
CA PRO A 185 27.66 13.90 3.99
C PRO A 185 27.67 14.27 5.49
N PRO A 186 28.80 14.77 6.01
CA PRO A 186 28.87 15.22 7.39
C PRO A 186 27.86 16.36 7.62
N VAL A 187 27.01 16.20 8.63
CA VAL A 187 26.01 17.20 9.01
C VAL A 187 26.73 18.47 9.44
N PRO A 188 26.43 19.63 8.85
CA PRO A 188 27.05 20.88 9.24
C PRO A 188 26.64 21.26 10.67
N PRO A 189 27.58 21.70 11.54
CA PRO A 189 27.33 21.98 12.96
C PRO A 189 26.32 23.10 13.24
N ARG A 190 25.86 23.83 12.20
CA ARG A 190 24.88 24.93 12.33
C ARG A 190 23.43 24.48 12.49
N ALA A 191 23.11 23.20 12.34
CA ALA A 191 21.73 22.72 12.53
C ALA A 191 21.31 22.57 14.00
N LEU A 192 22.27 22.55 14.94
CA LEU A 192 21.98 22.32 16.37
C LEU A 192 21.59 23.60 17.12
N GLU A 193 21.99 24.79 16.63
CA GLU A 193 21.65 26.07 17.29
C GLU A 193 20.18 26.47 17.12
N ALA A 194 19.48 25.96 16.09
CA ALA A 194 18.07 26.27 15.84
C ALA A 194 17.10 25.63 16.84
N PHE A 195 17.54 24.58 17.55
CA PHE A 195 16.68 23.82 18.47
C PHE A 195 16.89 24.16 19.95
N GLY A 196 17.80 25.10 20.27
CA GLY A 196 18.02 25.52 21.65
C GLY A 196 18.47 24.40 22.60
N ILE A 197 19.06 23.33 22.06
CA ILE A 197 19.54 22.19 22.84
C ILE A 197 20.99 22.48 23.25
N ASP A 198 21.24 22.58 24.56
CA ASP A 198 22.59 22.77 25.08
C ASP A 198 23.40 21.47 24.86
N PRO A 199 24.54 21.49 24.15
CA PRO A 199 25.33 20.29 23.89
C PRO A 199 25.84 19.58 25.15
N LYS A 200 25.73 20.21 26.33
CA LYS A 200 26.06 19.61 27.63
C LYS A 200 25.00 18.64 28.16
N ASP A 201 23.78 18.68 27.63
CA ASP A 201 22.69 17.80 28.08
C ASP A 201 22.75 16.39 27.44
N PHE A 202 23.65 16.17 26.48
CA PHE A 202 23.90 14.84 25.96
C PHE A 202 24.82 14.06 26.91
N PRO A 203 24.36 12.92 27.48
CA PRO A 203 25.23 12.06 28.25
C PRO A 203 26.29 11.49 27.31
N THR A 204 27.51 12.04 27.39
CA THR A 204 28.70 11.48 26.74
C THR A 204 28.84 10.03 27.17
N VAL A 205 28.65 9.14 26.20
CA VAL A 205 28.77 7.69 26.31
C VAL A 205 30.09 7.33 27.02
N CYS A 206 29.97 6.33 27.89
CA CYS A 206 30.93 5.85 28.88
C CYS A 206 32.40 5.86 28.44
N PRO A 207 33.34 6.30 29.29
CA PRO A 207 34.76 6.04 29.07
C PRO A 207 35.01 4.53 29.11
N ALA A 208 35.66 4.01 28.08
CA ALA A 208 36.13 2.63 28.00
C ALA A 208 37.07 2.34 29.19
N GLU A 209 36.78 1.28 29.94
CA GLU A 209 37.65 0.77 31.00
C GLU A 209 39.00 0.32 30.39
N PRO A 210 40.15 0.80 30.89
CA PRO A 210 41.44 0.24 30.51
C PRO A 210 41.62 -1.12 31.19
N GLY A 211 41.68 -2.17 30.37
CA GLY A 211 41.92 -3.54 30.78
C GLY A 211 43.17 -3.69 31.67
N GLY A 212 42.94 -4.19 32.88
CA GLY A 212 44.00 -4.61 33.79
C GLY A 212 44.62 -5.94 33.33
N ASN A 213 45.80 -5.86 32.73
CA ASN A 213 46.68 -7.02 32.59
C ASN A 213 47.25 -7.39 33.97
N ARG A 214 46.80 -8.50 34.55
CA ARG A 214 47.58 -9.26 35.54
C ARG A 214 48.00 -10.59 34.93
N SER A 215 49.22 -10.62 34.41
CA SER A 215 49.97 -11.86 34.22
C SER A 215 50.84 -12.13 35.45
N THR A 216 50.73 -13.37 35.95
CA THR A 216 51.73 -14.19 36.66
C THR A 216 52.51 -13.58 37.82
#